data_AF-A0A351EVU5-F1
#
_entry.id   AF-A0A351EVU5-F1
#
_cell.length_a   1.000
_cell.length_b   1.000
_cell.length_c   1.000
_cell.angle_alpha   90.00
_cell.angle_beta   90.00
_cell.angle_gamma   90.00
#
_symmetry.space_group_name_H-M   'P 1'
#
loop_
_entity.id
_entity.type
_entity.pdbx_description
1 polymer ?
#
loop_
_entity_poly.entity_id
_entity_poly.type
_entity_poly.pdbx_seq_one_letter_code
_entity_poly.pdbx_strand_id
1 'polypeptide(L)'
;MWWCGGKICVVGSPHYGCPTTVPGQPYVLIDCTISDRDIEVNEIITLTAVQTPADAPVRYAFSHGDGTIDNTSVSRAFYEAPGSYTVTLLWQYNGGKGSKSCGTVHVRPVNAPTPTVTPTPDAVQIGCSISPRRPVEVNETLTFTAFQSPANVPVTYVFDHGDGTLDETSQSLAYYAAPGFYQVRLNWAHDGQSGTTFCGTVTVEPNFSASDYLGRTPESADALAISRGLTTRIVRIDDQVFPGTEDYRLDRVNIEVDANIVTEAYLG
;
A
#
# COMPACT_ATOMS: atom_id res chain seq x y z
N MET A 1 24.61 -0.83 -7.19
CA MET A 1 25.98 -1.13 -7.68
C MET A 1 26.83 -1.51 -6.48
N TRP A 2 27.52 -2.65 -6.53
CA TRP A 2 28.40 -3.12 -5.45
C TRP A 2 29.81 -3.31 -5.99
N TRP A 3 30.81 -3.03 -5.15
CA TRP A 3 32.23 -3.11 -5.46
C TRP A 3 32.88 -4.29 -4.74
N CYS A 4 33.41 -5.26 -5.48
CA CYS A 4 34.23 -6.36 -4.96
C CYS A 4 35.39 -6.63 -5.94
N GLY A 5 36.64 -6.67 -5.44
CA GLY A 5 37.81 -7.06 -6.26
C GLY A 5 38.15 -6.14 -7.44
N GLY A 6 37.70 -4.88 -7.44
CA GLY A 6 38.07 -3.88 -8.46
C GLY A 6 37.21 -3.84 -9.73
N LYS A 7 36.02 -4.46 -9.74
CA LYS A 7 35.02 -4.30 -10.82
C LYS A 7 33.61 -4.08 -10.27
N ILE A 8 32.74 -3.42 -11.06
CA ILE A 8 31.34 -3.14 -10.73
C ILE A 8 30.49 -4.38 -11.06
N CYS A 9 29.71 -4.89 -10.09
CA CYS A 9 28.85 -6.07 -10.28
C CYS A 9 27.38 -5.68 -10.53
N VAL A 10 26.73 -6.44 -11.43
CA VAL A 10 25.26 -6.47 -11.64
C VAL A 10 24.70 -7.86 -11.28
N VAL A 11 23.43 -7.91 -10.89
CA VAL A 11 22.73 -9.14 -10.48
C VAL A 11 22.73 -10.14 -11.64
N GLY A 12 23.05 -11.42 -11.38
CA GLY A 12 23.15 -12.48 -12.40
C GLY A 12 24.54 -12.73 -12.99
N SER A 13 25.58 -12.03 -12.53
CA SER A 13 26.95 -12.22 -13.03
C SER A 13 27.55 -13.58 -12.63
N PRO A 14 28.26 -14.31 -13.52
CA PRO A 14 28.78 -15.67 -13.28
C PRO A 14 30.01 -15.74 -12.35
N HIS A 15 30.33 -14.68 -11.61
CA HIS A 15 31.52 -14.59 -10.76
C HIS A 15 31.25 -15.12 -9.34
N TYR A 16 32.13 -16.02 -8.87
CA TYR A 16 32.10 -16.59 -7.51
C TYR A 16 32.20 -15.49 -6.44
N GLY A 17 31.16 -15.35 -5.61
CA GLY A 17 31.06 -14.34 -4.54
C GLY A 17 30.09 -13.18 -4.80
N CYS A 18 29.44 -13.11 -5.97
CA CYS A 18 28.33 -12.18 -6.19
C CYS A 18 27.00 -12.75 -5.62
N PRO A 19 26.09 -11.92 -5.09
CA PRO A 19 24.78 -12.40 -4.64
C PRO A 19 24.00 -12.99 -5.82
N THR A 20 23.53 -14.23 -5.68
CA THR A 20 22.71 -14.93 -6.70
C THR A 20 21.22 -14.61 -6.58
N THR A 21 20.83 -13.90 -5.52
CA THR A 21 19.49 -13.36 -5.32
C THR A 21 19.61 -11.88 -4.98
N VAL A 22 18.70 -11.06 -5.50
CA VAL A 22 18.49 -9.72 -4.94
C VAL A 22 18.20 -9.92 -3.46
N PRO A 23 18.90 -9.25 -2.52
CA PRO A 23 18.46 -9.27 -1.13
C PRO A 23 17.02 -8.79 -1.15
N GLY A 24 16.06 -9.67 -0.86
CA GLY A 24 14.68 -9.26 -0.70
C GLY A 24 14.71 -8.15 0.33
N GLN A 25 14.45 -6.90 -0.06
CA GLN A 25 14.25 -5.86 0.92
C GLN A 25 13.09 -6.35 1.77
N PRO A 26 13.28 -6.63 3.07
CA PRO A 26 12.12 -6.86 3.91
C PRO A 26 11.32 -5.56 3.85
N TYR A 27 10.16 -5.60 3.21
CA TYR A 27 9.19 -4.53 3.32
C TYR A 27 8.76 -4.52 4.79
N VAL A 28 9.43 -3.71 5.61
CA VAL A 28 9.01 -3.50 6.99
C VAL A 28 7.81 -2.57 6.92
N LEU A 29 6.63 -3.10 7.23
CA LEU A 29 5.46 -2.27 7.45
C LEU A 29 5.63 -1.58 8.79
N ILE A 30 5.58 -0.24 8.80
CA ILE A 30 5.81 0.59 9.97
C ILE A 30 4.56 1.42 10.24
N ASP A 31 4.11 1.40 11.48
CA ASP A 31 2.96 2.14 11.98
C ASP A 31 3.23 2.71 13.37
N CYS A 32 2.28 3.47 13.92
CA CYS A 32 2.33 3.97 15.27
C CYS A 32 0.95 4.12 15.92
N THR A 33 0.92 4.01 17.23
CA THR A 33 -0.29 4.24 18.05
C THR A 33 -0.06 5.34 19.08
N ILE A 34 -1.13 6.07 19.41
CA ILE A 34 -1.18 7.08 20.48
C ILE A 34 -2.18 6.59 21.52
N SER A 35 -1.82 6.54 22.80
CA SER A 35 -2.69 6.02 23.87
C SER A 35 -3.93 6.86 24.12
N ASP A 36 -3.79 8.18 24.03
CA ASP A 36 -4.88 9.15 24.17
C ASP A 36 -4.58 10.37 23.28
N ARG A 37 -5.61 10.92 22.65
CA ARG A 37 -5.51 12.08 21.77
C ARG A 37 -6.14 13.34 22.36
N ASP A 38 -6.79 13.27 23.52
CA ASP A 38 -7.53 14.39 24.12
C ASP A 38 -7.18 14.58 25.60
N ILE A 39 -6.01 15.16 25.86
CA ILE A 39 -5.41 15.21 27.20
C ILE A 39 -5.45 16.60 27.84
N GLU A 40 -5.11 16.67 29.13
CA GLU A 40 -4.79 17.93 29.80
C GLU A 40 -3.29 18.25 29.74
N VAL A 41 -2.95 19.52 29.96
CA VAL A 41 -1.55 19.96 30.12
C VAL A 41 -0.85 19.08 31.19
N ASN A 42 0.36 18.63 30.86
CA ASN A 42 1.21 17.73 31.66
C ASN A 42 0.69 16.30 31.86
N GLU A 43 -0.39 15.90 31.20
CA GLU A 43 -0.81 14.49 31.17
C GLU A 43 0.14 13.69 30.27
N ILE A 44 0.49 12.47 30.72
CA ILE A 44 1.47 11.62 30.04
C ILE A 44 0.73 10.63 29.12
N ILE A 45 1.03 10.71 27.83
CA ILE A 45 0.60 9.73 26.82
C ILE A 45 1.75 8.78 26.45
N THR A 46 1.38 7.63 25.90
CA THR A 46 2.33 6.67 25.33
C THR A 46 2.20 6.64 23.81
N LEU A 47 3.34 6.77 23.13
CA LEU A 47 3.50 6.64 21.70
C LEU A 47 4.28 5.36 21.41
N THR A 48 3.74 4.48 20.56
CA THR A 48 4.35 3.18 20.28
C THR A 48 4.54 3.00 18.79
N ALA A 49 5.77 2.71 18.36
CA ALA A 49 6.08 2.30 17.00
C ALA A 49 5.73 0.81 16.84
N VAL A 50 5.03 0.49 15.76
CA VAL A 50 4.60 -0.88 15.43
C VAL A 50 5.26 -1.27 14.13
N GLN A 51 5.78 -2.50 14.04
CA GLN A 51 6.43 -2.99 12.84
C GLN A 51 6.03 -4.41 12.48
N THR A 52 6.09 -4.76 11.20
CA THR A 52 5.95 -6.13 10.71
C THR A 52 6.95 -6.39 9.58
N PRO A 53 7.81 -7.42 9.68
CA PRO A 53 7.96 -8.36 10.79
C PRO A 53 8.55 -7.69 12.07
N ALA A 54 8.20 -8.23 13.25
CA ALA A 54 8.52 -7.64 14.55
C ALA A 54 10.03 -7.56 14.88
N ASP A 55 10.87 -8.36 14.22
CA ASP A 55 12.29 -8.51 14.55
C ASP A 55 13.24 -7.76 13.58
N ALA A 56 12.71 -6.92 12.69
CA ALA A 56 13.55 -6.13 11.79
C ALA A 56 14.36 -5.07 12.58
N PRO A 57 15.67 -4.89 12.31
CA PRO A 57 16.48 -3.89 12.99
C PRO A 57 16.15 -2.48 12.47
N VAL A 58 15.20 -1.82 13.13
CA VAL A 58 14.75 -0.46 12.81
C VAL A 58 15.01 0.46 14.01
N ARG A 59 15.56 1.64 13.74
CA ARG A 59 15.67 2.73 14.71
C ARG A 59 14.47 3.65 14.55
N TYR A 60 13.85 4.02 15.65
CA TYR A 60 12.68 4.89 15.67
C TYR A 60 12.96 6.20 16.37
N ALA A 61 12.23 7.23 15.98
CA ALA A 61 12.08 8.46 16.73
C ALA A 61 10.67 9.01 16.61
N PHE A 62 10.15 9.64 17.65
CA PHE A 62 8.90 10.39 17.62
C PHE A 62 9.19 11.88 17.65
N SER A 63 8.68 12.63 16.67
CA SER A 63 8.54 14.07 16.77
C SER A 63 7.14 14.37 17.31
N HIS A 64 7.08 15.10 18.42
CA HIS A 64 5.81 15.34 19.12
C HIS A 64 5.01 16.52 18.55
N GLY A 65 5.60 17.32 17.65
CA GLY A 65 4.94 18.49 17.05
C GLY A 65 5.03 19.78 17.88
N ASP A 66 5.65 19.73 19.06
CA ASP A 66 6.01 20.89 19.90
C ASP A 66 7.48 21.33 19.72
N GLY A 67 8.20 20.69 18.80
CA GLY A 67 9.64 20.88 18.57
C GLY A 67 10.54 19.86 19.28
N THR A 68 9.99 19.03 20.18
CA THR A 68 10.72 17.95 20.84
C THR A 68 10.74 16.67 19.99
N ILE A 69 11.79 15.86 20.18
CA ILE A 69 12.00 14.59 19.50
C ILE A 69 12.57 13.55 20.47
N ASP A 70 11.94 12.38 20.54
CA ASP A 70 12.41 11.24 21.32
C ASP A 70 12.92 10.11 20.41
N ASN A 71 14.17 9.69 20.54
CA ASN A 71 14.78 8.63 19.72
C ASN A 71 14.52 7.23 20.31
N THR A 72 13.26 6.81 20.36
CA THR A 72 12.79 5.55 20.97
C THR A 72 11.67 4.91 20.15
N SER A 73 11.45 3.60 20.31
CA SER A 73 10.29 2.88 19.78
C SER A 73 9.04 3.04 20.66
N VAL A 74 9.22 3.41 21.93
CA VAL A 74 8.14 3.73 22.87
C VAL A 74 8.49 5.01 23.59
N SER A 75 7.74 6.09 23.34
CA SER A 75 7.93 7.39 23.99
C SER A 75 6.80 7.66 24.99
N ARG A 76 7.16 8.31 26.10
CA ARG A 76 6.23 8.85 27.09
C ARG A 76 6.27 10.37 26.97
N ALA A 77 5.27 10.95 26.33
CA ALA A 77 5.22 12.38 26.01
C ALA A 77 4.16 13.10 26.86
N PHE A 78 4.38 14.39 27.08
CA PHE A 78 3.41 15.32 27.69
C PHE A 78 3.61 16.70 27.07
N TYR A 79 2.63 17.59 27.19
CA TYR A 79 2.70 18.94 26.63
C TYR A 79 2.41 19.98 27.71
N GLU A 80 3.25 21.02 27.78
CA GLU A 80 3.19 22.07 28.81
C GLU A 80 2.22 23.20 28.47
N ALA A 81 1.82 23.31 27.20
CA ALA A 81 0.92 24.34 26.72
C ALA A 81 -0.34 23.70 26.07
N PRO A 82 -1.51 24.34 26.20
CA PRO A 82 -2.67 23.96 25.42
C PRO A 82 -2.42 24.15 23.93
N GLY A 83 -2.94 23.24 23.10
CA GLY A 83 -2.67 23.27 21.67
C GLY A 83 -3.07 22.01 20.94
N SER A 84 -2.76 21.95 19.66
CA SER A 84 -2.90 20.74 18.83
C SER A 84 -1.52 20.38 18.27
N TYR A 85 -1.09 19.16 18.57
CA TYR A 85 0.27 18.69 18.33
C TYR A 85 0.25 17.48 17.41
N THR A 86 0.79 17.62 16.20
CA THR A 86 0.85 16.52 15.22
C THR A 86 2.06 15.63 15.51
N VAL A 87 1.80 14.38 15.90
CA VAL A 87 2.84 13.40 16.18
C VAL A 87 3.28 12.72 14.89
N THR A 88 4.59 12.70 14.65
CA THR A 88 5.20 12.05 13.49
C THR A 88 6.20 11.00 13.96
N LEU A 89 6.00 9.75 13.54
CA LEU A 89 7.02 8.70 13.67
C LEU A 89 8.04 8.85 12.56
N LEU A 90 9.32 8.79 12.91
CA LEU A 90 10.46 8.70 12.01
C LEU A 90 11.13 7.35 12.21
N TRP A 91 11.70 6.80 11.15
CA TRP A 91 12.45 5.55 11.23
C TRP A 91 13.67 5.53 10.32
N GLN A 92 14.62 4.67 10.67
CA GLN A 92 15.81 4.36 9.88
C GLN A 92 16.18 2.88 10.02
N TYR A 93 16.44 2.22 8.90
CA TYR A 93 16.98 0.87 8.81
C TYR A 93 17.98 0.78 7.65
N ASN A 94 18.63 -0.37 7.47
CA ASN A 94 19.66 -0.53 6.44
C ASN A 94 19.16 -0.25 5.00
N GLY A 95 17.85 -0.38 4.77
CA GLY A 95 17.21 -0.11 3.49
C GLY A 95 16.71 1.34 3.30
N GLY A 96 16.81 2.22 4.30
CA GLY A 96 16.42 3.62 4.15
C GLY A 96 15.88 4.28 5.41
N LYS A 97 15.38 5.51 5.24
CA LYS A 97 14.70 6.31 6.27
C LYS A 97 13.33 6.75 5.78
N GLY A 98 12.39 6.98 6.70
CA GLY A 98 11.05 7.45 6.37
C GLY A 98 10.35 8.10 7.55
N SER A 99 9.14 8.59 7.31
CA SER A 99 8.29 9.20 8.32
C SER A 99 6.81 8.97 8.05
N LYS A 100 5.98 8.90 9.11
CA LYS A 100 4.52 8.73 9.04
C LYS A 100 3.86 9.56 10.15
N SER A 101 2.75 10.23 9.84
CA SER A 101 1.93 10.88 10.87
C SER A 101 1.14 9.83 11.67
N CYS A 102 1.20 9.90 13.00
CA CYS A 102 0.47 9.03 13.93
C CYS A 102 -0.91 9.58 14.33
N GLY A 103 -1.17 10.85 13.97
CA GLY A 103 -2.34 11.62 14.36
C GLY A 103 -1.96 12.89 15.13
N THR A 104 -2.99 13.55 15.65
CA THR A 104 -2.87 14.81 16.39
C THR A 104 -3.35 14.60 17.83
N VAL A 105 -2.62 15.17 18.79
CA VAL A 105 -2.99 15.25 20.21
C VAL A 105 -3.52 16.64 20.49
N HIS A 106 -4.72 16.72 21.04
CA HIS A 106 -5.35 17.95 21.53
C HIS A 106 -5.11 18.08 23.03
N VAL A 107 -4.55 19.21 23.45
CA VAL A 107 -4.14 19.47 24.84
C VAL A 107 -4.94 20.64 25.39
N ARG A 108 -5.62 20.39 26.50
CA ARG A 108 -6.50 21.36 27.17
C ARG A 108 -5.82 21.96 28.41
N PRO A 109 -6.13 23.22 28.80
CA PRO A 109 -5.64 23.80 30.05
C PRO A 109 -6.06 22.98 31.27
N VAL A 110 -5.23 22.98 32.32
CA VAL A 110 -5.58 22.40 33.63
C VAL A 110 -6.84 23.08 34.17
N ASN A 111 -7.83 22.29 34.59
CA ASN A 111 -9.16 22.76 35.03
C ASN A 111 -9.98 23.46 33.95
N ALA A 112 -9.65 23.32 32.67
CA ALA A 112 -10.62 23.66 31.63
C ALA A 112 -11.88 22.81 31.89
N PRO A 113 -13.09 23.40 31.89
CA PRO A 113 -14.29 22.59 31.94
C PRO A 113 -14.15 21.55 30.84
N THR A 114 -14.19 20.27 31.22
CA THR A 114 -14.32 19.18 30.26
C THR A 114 -15.50 19.60 29.39
N PRO A 115 -15.32 19.78 28.06
CA PRO A 115 -16.47 20.11 27.24
C PRO A 115 -17.49 19.04 27.55
N THR A 116 -18.65 19.46 28.05
CA THR A 116 -19.79 18.55 28.16
C THR A 116 -19.98 18.11 26.72
N VAL A 117 -19.57 16.87 26.44
CA VAL A 117 -19.92 16.21 25.20
C VAL A 117 -21.42 16.14 25.27
N THR A 118 -22.09 17.15 24.73
CA THR A 118 -23.46 16.98 24.26
C THR A 118 -23.33 15.76 23.37
N PRO A 119 -24.01 14.65 23.64
CA PRO A 119 -23.94 13.51 22.75
C PRO A 119 -24.43 14.03 21.39
N THR A 120 -23.47 14.38 20.53
CA THR A 120 -23.69 14.34 19.09
C THR A 120 -24.30 12.97 18.86
N PRO A 121 -25.43 12.88 18.13
CA PRO A 121 -26.01 11.58 17.80
C PRO A 121 -24.87 10.66 17.39
N ASP A 122 -24.75 9.48 18.02
CA ASP A 122 -23.63 8.57 17.82
C ASP A 122 -23.36 8.44 16.32
N ALA A 123 -22.34 9.14 15.84
CA ALA A 123 -22.09 9.20 14.40
C ALA A 123 -21.68 7.80 14.00
N VAL A 124 -22.49 7.15 13.17
CA VAL A 124 -22.24 5.78 12.74
C VAL A 124 -20.88 5.74 12.04
N GLN A 125 -19.93 5.02 12.64
CA GLN A 125 -18.61 4.81 12.05
C GLN A 125 -18.74 3.71 11.01
N ILE A 126 -18.39 4.01 9.77
CA ILE A 126 -18.55 3.09 8.63
C ILE A 126 -17.19 2.77 8.05
N GLY A 127 -16.90 1.49 7.94
CA GLY A 127 -15.69 0.95 7.35
C GLY A 127 -15.96 -0.18 6.37
N CYS A 128 -14.92 -0.57 5.64
CA CYS A 128 -14.97 -1.70 4.73
C CYS A 128 -13.64 -2.42 4.66
N SER A 129 -13.68 -3.68 4.22
CA SER A 129 -12.50 -4.51 4.01
C SER A 129 -12.61 -5.31 2.72
N ILE A 130 -11.45 -5.58 2.13
CA ILE A 130 -11.28 -6.40 0.93
C ILE A 130 -10.49 -7.66 1.32
N SER A 131 -10.90 -8.82 0.81
CA SER A 131 -10.20 -10.10 0.97
C SER A 131 -10.14 -10.85 -0.36
N PRO A 132 -8.99 -11.43 -0.73
CA PRO A 132 -7.71 -11.42 0.00
C PRO A 132 -6.98 -10.06 -0.12
N ARG A 133 -6.07 -9.77 0.83
CA ARG A 133 -5.24 -8.55 0.82
C ARG A 133 -3.90 -8.77 0.11
N ARG A 134 -3.96 -9.05 -1.19
CA ARG A 134 -2.80 -9.23 -2.07
C ARG A 134 -3.20 -8.90 -3.52
N PRO A 135 -2.23 -8.78 -4.45
CA PRO A 135 -2.54 -8.90 -5.86
C PRO A 135 -3.30 -10.20 -6.16
N VAL A 136 -4.24 -10.12 -7.08
CA VAL A 136 -5.11 -11.22 -7.50
C VAL A 136 -5.02 -11.38 -9.01
N GLU A 137 -5.29 -12.57 -9.51
CA GLU A 137 -5.36 -12.79 -10.95
C GLU A 137 -6.69 -12.31 -11.54
N VAL A 138 -6.71 -12.05 -12.85
CA VAL A 138 -7.94 -11.82 -13.60
C VAL A 138 -8.96 -12.94 -13.32
N ASN A 139 -10.21 -12.55 -13.07
CA ASN A 139 -11.32 -13.44 -12.71
C ASN A 139 -11.21 -14.17 -11.36
N GLU A 140 -10.23 -13.82 -10.51
CA GLU A 140 -10.23 -14.28 -9.11
C GLU A 140 -11.36 -13.60 -8.32
N THR A 141 -12.16 -14.36 -7.59
CA THR A 141 -13.26 -13.82 -6.76
C THR A 141 -12.72 -13.22 -5.47
N LEU A 142 -13.06 -11.96 -5.21
CA LEU A 142 -12.79 -11.26 -3.96
C LEU A 142 -14.06 -11.11 -3.13
N THR A 143 -13.88 -10.91 -1.83
CA THR A 143 -14.95 -10.56 -0.89
C THR A 143 -14.76 -9.15 -0.39
N PHE A 144 -15.83 -8.36 -0.46
CA PHE A 144 -15.92 -6.99 0.02
C PHE A 144 -16.93 -6.95 1.15
N THR A 145 -16.55 -6.43 2.32
CA THR A 145 -17.39 -6.44 3.52
C THR A 145 -17.47 -5.05 4.11
N ALA A 146 -18.68 -4.54 4.27
CA ALA A 146 -18.97 -3.32 5.01
C ALA A 146 -19.14 -3.67 6.49
N PHE A 147 -18.68 -2.78 7.38
CA PHE A 147 -18.87 -2.91 8.81
C PHE A 147 -19.14 -1.55 9.42
N GLN A 148 -19.85 -1.55 10.55
CA GLN A 148 -20.30 -0.34 11.20
C GLN A 148 -20.20 -0.42 12.72
N SER A 149 -20.07 0.73 13.36
CA SER A 149 -20.24 0.89 14.79
C SER A 149 -21.14 2.10 15.07
N PRO A 150 -22.23 1.96 15.83
CA PRO A 150 -22.73 0.72 16.45
C PRO A 150 -23.33 -0.27 15.43
N ALA A 151 -23.29 -1.58 15.72
CA ALA A 151 -23.69 -2.62 14.77
C ALA A 151 -25.20 -2.67 14.43
N ASN A 152 -26.06 -2.19 15.32
CA ASN A 152 -27.52 -2.38 15.25
C ASN A 152 -28.29 -1.19 14.69
N VAL A 153 -27.63 -0.34 13.89
CA VAL A 153 -28.26 0.81 13.22
C VAL A 153 -28.48 0.52 11.74
N PRO A 154 -29.62 0.95 11.14
CA PRO A 154 -29.89 0.71 9.73
C PRO A 154 -29.02 1.61 8.87
N VAL A 155 -28.17 1.01 8.03
CA VAL A 155 -27.34 1.70 7.03
C VAL A 155 -27.53 1.00 5.70
N THR A 156 -27.69 1.78 4.63
CA THR A 156 -27.70 1.26 3.27
C THR A 156 -26.30 1.38 2.68
N TYR A 157 -25.86 0.33 1.99
CA TYR A 157 -24.51 0.22 1.42
C TYR A 157 -24.56 0.01 -0.08
N VAL A 158 -23.65 0.67 -0.79
CA VAL A 158 -23.36 0.43 -2.20
C VAL A 158 -21.85 0.38 -2.37
N PHE A 159 -21.31 -0.80 -2.71
CA PHE A 159 -19.92 -0.93 -3.12
C PHE A 159 -19.76 -0.39 -4.53
N ASP A 160 -18.81 0.51 -4.71
CA ASP A 160 -18.26 0.92 -6.00
C ASP A 160 -16.90 0.23 -6.17
N HIS A 161 -16.83 -0.70 -7.11
CA HIS A 161 -15.63 -1.53 -7.33
C HIS A 161 -14.55 -0.80 -8.14
N GLY A 162 -14.83 0.41 -8.65
CA GLY A 162 -13.86 1.21 -9.39
C GLY A 162 -13.62 0.78 -10.84
N ASP A 163 -14.32 -0.25 -11.32
CA ASP A 163 -14.41 -0.66 -12.74
C ASP A 163 -15.72 -0.18 -13.41
N GLY A 164 -16.51 0.61 -12.68
CA GLY A 164 -17.83 1.10 -13.11
C GLY A 164 -19.00 0.22 -12.67
N THR A 165 -18.75 -0.94 -12.03
CA THR A 165 -19.79 -1.77 -11.43
C THR A 165 -20.11 -1.33 -10.01
N LEU A 166 -21.39 -1.46 -9.62
CA LEU A 166 -21.91 -1.10 -8.31
C LEU A 166 -22.71 -2.27 -7.73
N ASP A 167 -22.54 -2.55 -6.43
CA ASP A 167 -23.30 -3.58 -5.72
C ASP A 167 -23.99 -3.03 -4.47
N GLU A 168 -25.32 -3.06 -4.43
CA GLU A 168 -26.14 -2.57 -3.30
C GLU A 168 -26.25 -3.62 -2.17
N THR A 169 -25.14 -3.89 -1.47
CA THR A 169 -25.06 -4.93 -0.43
C THR A 169 -24.03 -4.56 0.65
N SER A 170 -24.21 -5.11 1.85
CA SER A 170 -23.19 -5.04 2.91
C SER A 170 -22.05 -6.04 2.71
N GLN A 171 -22.25 -7.05 1.86
CA GLN A 171 -21.23 -8.01 1.47
C GLN A 171 -21.35 -8.32 -0.02
N SER A 172 -20.31 -7.99 -0.79
CA SER A 172 -20.23 -8.24 -2.23
C SER A 172 -19.18 -9.31 -2.52
N LEU A 173 -19.47 -10.13 -3.53
CA LEU A 173 -18.53 -11.04 -4.19
C LEU A 173 -18.36 -10.57 -5.63
N ALA A 174 -17.17 -10.10 -5.96
CA ALA A 174 -16.87 -9.54 -7.29
C ALA A 174 -15.51 -10.00 -7.79
N TYR A 175 -15.28 -9.88 -9.10
CA TYR A 175 -14.05 -10.20 -9.79
C TYR A 175 -13.81 -9.16 -10.89
N TYR A 176 -12.57 -9.06 -11.36
CA TYR A 176 -12.19 -8.11 -12.41
C TYR A 176 -11.75 -8.87 -13.66
N ALA A 177 -12.28 -8.47 -14.81
CA ALA A 177 -12.03 -9.13 -16.09
C ALA A 177 -10.77 -8.63 -16.82
N ALA A 178 -10.16 -7.55 -16.33
CA ALA A 178 -8.96 -6.97 -16.91
C ALA A 178 -7.92 -6.69 -15.81
N PRO A 179 -6.61 -6.74 -16.16
CA PRO A 179 -5.56 -6.32 -15.25
C PRO A 179 -5.64 -4.81 -15.00
N GLY A 180 -5.24 -4.37 -13.81
CA GLY A 180 -5.25 -2.95 -13.46
C GLY A 180 -5.30 -2.66 -11.97
N PHE A 181 -5.54 -1.39 -11.67
CA PHE A 181 -5.68 -0.88 -10.31
C PHE A 181 -7.09 -0.30 -10.13
N TYR A 182 -7.87 -0.92 -9.25
CA TYR A 182 -9.27 -0.56 -9.03
C TYR A 182 -9.46 0.04 -7.64
N GLN A 183 -9.86 1.31 -7.59
CA GLN A 183 -10.10 2.01 -6.33
C GLN A 183 -11.50 1.69 -5.80
N VAL A 184 -11.57 0.88 -4.75
CA VAL A 184 -12.85 0.44 -4.18
C VAL A 184 -13.34 1.43 -3.13
N ARG A 185 -14.59 1.83 -3.26
CA ARG A 185 -15.27 2.76 -2.36
C ARG A 185 -16.58 2.15 -1.86
N LEU A 186 -16.95 2.47 -0.64
CA LEU A 186 -18.24 2.12 -0.05
C LEU A 186 -19.06 3.41 0.08
N ASN A 187 -20.07 3.56 -0.74
CA ASN A 187 -21.08 4.60 -0.59
C ASN A 187 -22.11 4.12 0.43
N TRP A 188 -22.51 5.00 1.34
CA TRP A 188 -23.43 4.66 2.40
C TRP A 188 -24.43 5.77 2.68
N ALA A 189 -25.58 5.41 3.23
CA ALA A 189 -26.55 6.37 3.75
C ALA A 189 -27.17 5.90 5.07
N HIS A 190 -27.35 6.85 5.98
CA HIS A 190 -27.91 6.65 7.32
C HIS A 190 -28.60 7.93 7.79
N ASP A 191 -29.84 7.82 8.26
CA ASP A 191 -30.61 8.93 8.86
C ASP A 191 -30.58 10.26 8.06
N GLY A 192 -30.79 10.16 6.75
CA GLY A 192 -30.77 11.32 5.83
C GLY A 192 -29.36 11.87 5.51
N GLN A 193 -28.31 11.30 6.09
CA GLN A 193 -26.91 11.56 5.75
C GLN A 193 -26.41 10.51 4.75
N SER A 194 -25.44 10.91 3.93
CA SER A 194 -24.73 10.02 3.01
C SER A 194 -23.24 10.32 3.03
N GLY A 195 -22.42 9.31 2.76
CA GLY A 195 -20.98 9.46 2.66
C GLY A 195 -20.32 8.38 1.81
N THR A 196 -19.01 8.51 1.66
CA THR A 196 -18.17 7.56 0.93
C THR A 196 -16.95 7.22 1.76
N THR A 197 -16.67 5.92 1.90
CA THR A 197 -15.49 5.39 2.60
C THR A 197 -14.56 4.70 1.60
N PHE A 198 -13.27 5.00 1.63
CA PHE A 198 -12.28 4.30 0.78
C PHE A 198 -11.90 2.95 1.41
N CYS A 199 -12.06 1.85 0.65
CA CYS A 199 -11.84 0.49 1.12
C CYS A 199 -10.45 -0.06 0.81
N GLY A 200 -9.76 0.55 -0.16
CA GLY A 200 -8.46 0.13 -0.65
C GLY A 200 -8.42 0.07 -2.18
N THR A 201 -7.27 -0.33 -2.71
CA THR A 201 -7.06 -0.56 -4.14
C THR A 201 -6.90 -2.05 -4.38
N VAL A 202 -7.68 -2.63 -5.30
CA VAL A 202 -7.44 -3.98 -5.80
C VAL A 202 -6.44 -3.89 -6.94
N THR A 203 -5.34 -4.65 -6.82
CA THR A 203 -4.37 -4.84 -7.89
C THR A 203 -4.67 -6.16 -8.57
N VAL A 204 -5.05 -6.10 -9.85
CA VAL A 204 -5.35 -7.27 -10.67
C VAL A 204 -4.18 -7.49 -11.61
N GLU A 205 -3.47 -8.58 -11.43
CA GLU A 205 -2.35 -8.97 -12.27
C GLU A 205 -2.85 -9.73 -13.50
N PRO A 206 -2.22 -9.52 -14.66
CA PRO A 206 -2.56 -10.32 -15.83
C PRO A 206 -2.09 -11.76 -15.66
N ASN A 207 -2.67 -12.66 -16.44
CA ASN A 207 -2.15 -14.02 -16.56
C ASN A 207 -0.82 -13.99 -17.36
N PHE A 208 0.30 -13.82 -16.65
CA PHE A 208 1.63 -13.69 -17.25
C PHE A 208 2.61 -14.73 -16.68
N SER A 209 3.29 -15.43 -17.58
CA SER A 209 4.48 -16.21 -17.26
C SER A 209 5.52 -16.00 -18.36
N ALA A 210 6.73 -15.56 -17.99
CA ALA A 210 7.80 -15.31 -18.94
C ALA A 210 8.10 -16.56 -19.81
N SER A 211 8.06 -17.76 -19.21
CA SER A 211 8.32 -19.03 -19.91
C SER A 211 7.37 -19.28 -21.08
N ASP A 212 6.16 -18.73 -21.03
CA ASP A 212 5.19 -18.90 -22.11
C ASP A 212 5.61 -18.13 -23.36
N TYR A 213 6.47 -17.11 -23.23
CA TYR A 213 6.96 -16.27 -24.31
C TYR A 213 8.34 -16.72 -24.82
N LEU A 214 9.18 -17.30 -23.96
CA LEU A 214 10.53 -17.71 -24.35
C LEU A 214 10.52 -18.74 -25.49
N GLY A 215 11.39 -18.56 -26.48
CA GLY A 215 11.50 -19.47 -27.64
C GLY A 215 10.47 -19.23 -28.75
N ARG A 216 9.53 -18.29 -28.57
CA ARG A 216 8.55 -17.90 -29.58
C ARG A 216 9.12 -16.91 -30.59
N THR A 217 8.52 -16.85 -31.77
CA THR A 217 8.71 -15.68 -32.65
C THR A 217 7.97 -14.46 -32.08
N PRO A 218 8.40 -13.23 -32.39
CA PRO A 218 7.71 -12.01 -31.94
C PRO A 218 6.22 -11.98 -32.29
N GLU A 219 5.84 -12.43 -33.50
CA GLU A 219 4.45 -12.51 -33.94
C GLU A 219 3.62 -13.48 -33.06
N SER A 220 4.17 -14.66 -32.75
CA SER A 220 3.47 -15.63 -31.91
C SER A 220 3.44 -15.23 -30.42
N ALA A 221 4.42 -14.44 -29.96
CA ALA A 221 4.42 -13.82 -28.64
C ALA A 221 3.36 -12.71 -28.54
N ASP A 222 3.22 -11.88 -29.59
CA ASP A 222 2.19 -10.84 -29.66
C ASP A 222 0.78 -11.43 -29.68
N ALA A 223 0.55 -12.47 -30.50
CA ALA A 223 -0.73 -13.17 -30.50
C ALA A 223 -1.09 -13.77 -29.12
N LEU A 224 -0.10 -14.29 -28.38
CA LEU A 224 -0.30 -14.79 -27.02
C LEU A 224 -0.67 -13.65 -26.05
N ALA A 225 0.04 -12.52 -26.10
CA ALA A 225 -0.26 -11.37 -25.27
C ALA A 225 -1.68 -10.85 -25.54
N ILE A 226 -2.06 -10.67 -26.81
CA ILE A 226 -3.41 -10.23 -27.20
C ILE A 226 -4.48 -11.19 -26.67
N SER A 227 -4.25 -12.50 -26.74
CA SER A 227 -5.19 -13.50 -26.19
C SER A 227 -5.40 -13.39 -24.68
N ARG A 228 -4.45 -12.76 -23.97
CA ARG A 228 -4.46 -12.51 -22.53
C ARG A 228 -4.84 -11.07 -22.16
N GLY A 229 -5.31 -10.29 -23.13
CA GLY A 229 -5.66 -8.87 -22.93
C GLY A 229 -4.44 -7.96 -22.69
N LEU A 230 -3.26 -8.39 -23.12
CA LEU A 230 -2.00 -7.68 -23.01
C LEU A 230 -1.55 -7.11 -24.35
N THR A 231 -0.64 -6.14 -24.28
CA THR A 231 0.11 -5.62 -25.43
C THR A 231 1.57 -6.06 -25.35
N THR A 232 2.25 -6.23 -26.48
CA THR A 232 3.70 -6.44 -26.48
C THR A 232 4.46 -5.17 -26.83
N ARG A 233 5.69 -5.07 -26.32
CA ARG A 233 6.67 -4.06 -26.71
C ARG A 233 8.02 -4.74 -26.88
N ILE A 234 8.59 -4.63 -28.07
CA ILE A 234 9.97 -5.05 -28.27
C ILE A 234 10.89 -3.98 -27.71
N VAL A 235 11.72 -4.34 -26.73
CA VAL A 235 12.69 -3.43 -26.10
C VAL A 235 14.11 -3.65 -26.59
N ARG A 236 14.38 -4.80 -27.23
CA ARG A 236 15.67 -5.11 -27.87
C ARG A 236 15.50 -6.07 -29.05
N ILE A 237 16.25 -5.85 -30.14
CA ILE A 237 16.41 -6.79 -31.27
C ILE A 237 17.89 -6.90 -31.61
N ASP A 238 18.47 -8.11 -31.59
CA ASP A 238 19.84 -8.40 -32.07
C ASP A 238 20.86 -7.33 -31.60
N ASP A 239 20.89 -7.07 -30.29
CA ASP A 239 21.72 -6.07 -29.59
C ASP A 239 21.35 -4.58 -29.78
N GLN A 240 20.37 -4.27 -30.62
CA GLN A 240 19.82 -2.92 -30.74
C GLN A 240 18.72 -2.70 -29.69
N VAL A 241 18.97 -1.78 -28.76
CA VAL A 241 18.00 -1.37 -27.72
C VAL A 241 17.05 -0.31 -28.28
N PHE A 242 15.75 -0.50 -28.05
CA PHE A 242 14.71 0.46 -28.39
C PHE A 242 14.28 1.20 -27.11
N PRO A 243 14.46 2.54 -27.04
CA PRO A 243 14.22 3.27 -25.81
C PRO A 243 12.78 3.11 -25.32
N GLY A 244 12.70 2.68 -24.05
CA GLY A 244 11.52 2.64 -23.21
C GLY A 244 11.05 4.04 -22.82
N THR A 245 9.75 4.20 -22.62
CA THR A 245 9.27 5.14 -21.59
C THR A 245 9.40 4.37 -20.27
N GLU A 246 9.89 4.97 -19.19
CA GLU A 246 10.02 4.31 -17.87
C GLU A 246 8.65 4.12 -17.17
N ASP A 247 7.55 4.10 -17.93
CA ASP A 247 6.20 3.89 -17.41
C ASP A 247 5.96 2.40 -17.18
N TYR A 248 5.78 1.99 -15.92
CA TYR A 248 5.38 0.62 -15.61
C TYR A 248 3.91 0.39 -15.94
N ARG A 249 3.64 -0.58 -16.83
CA ARG A 249 2.31 -0.93 -17.34
C ARG A 249 2.01 -2.41 -17.14
N LEU A 250 1.02 -2.71 -16.29
CA LEU A 250 0.54 -4.07 -16.05
C LEU A 250 -0.14 -4.70 -17.29
N ASP A 251 -0.53 -3.89 -18.27
CA ASP A 251 -1.12 -4.32 -19.53
C ASP A 251 -0.09 -4.49 -20.67
N ARG A 252 1.21 -4.43 -20.36
CA ARG A 252 2.30 -4.49 -21.34
C ARG A 252 3.35 -5.56 -20.98
N VAL A 253 3.71 -6.35 -21.99
CA VAL A 253 4.81 -7.31 -21.95
C VAL A 253 5.97 -6.76 -22.77
N ASN A 254 7.08 -6.44 -22.11
CA ASN A 254 8.33 -6.16 -22.79
C ASN A 254 8.99 -7.47 -23.21
N ILE A 255 9.47 -7.53 -24.45
CA ILE A 255 10.19 -8.68 -24.99
C ILE A 255 11.53 -8.27 -25.59
N GLU A 256 12.53 -9.11 -25.40
CA GLU A 256 13.82 -9.03 -26.10
C GLU A 256 13.90 -10.15 -27.13
N VAL A 257 14.46 -9.83 -28.31
CA VAL A 257 14.47 -10.73 -29.45
C VAL A 257 15.90 -10.91 -29.97
N ASP A 258 16.32 -12.15 -30.12
CA ASP A 258 17.58 -12.54 -30.78
C ASP A 258 17.29 -13.56 -31.87
N ALA A 259 17.82 -13.33 -33.07
CA ALA A 259 17.62 -14.21 -34.23
C ALA A 259 16.14 -14.57 -34.46
N ASN A 260 15.25 -13.58 -34.32
CA ASN A 260 13.79 -13.71 -34.43
C ASN A 260 13.15 -14.63 -33.39
N ILE A 261 13.79 -14.82 -32.24
CA ILE A 261 13.27 -15.59 -31.10
C ILE A 261 13.28 -14.73 -29.84
N VAL A 262 12.19 -14.79 -29.07
CA VAL A 262 12.10 -14.13 -27.77
C VAL A 262 13.03 -14.81 -26.77
N THR A 263 13.99 -14.05 -26.24
CA THR A 263 14.98 -14.50 -25.26
C THR A 263 14.71 -13.98 -23.85
N GLU A 264 13.92 -12.91 -23.72
CA GLU A 264 13.47 -12.38 -22.44
C GLU A 264 12.04 -11.84 -22.56
N ALA A 265 11.24 -11.98 -21.50
CA ALA A 265 9.89 -11.42 -21.41
C ALA A 265 9.58 -11.02 -19.96
N TYR A 266 9.05 -9.80 -19.77
CA TYR A 266 8.64 -9.31 -18.45
C TYR A 266 7.51 -8.28 -18.56
N LEU A 267 6.69 -8.15 -17.51
CA LEU A 267 5.71 -7.07 -17.42
C LEU A 267 6.42 -5.75 -17.17
N GLY A 268 5.98 -4.71 -17.86
CA GLY A 268 6.52 -3.38 -17.63
C GLY A 268 6.10 -2.41 -18.69
#